data_AF-A0A2M9FQE0-F1
#
_entry.id   AF-A0A2M9FQE0-F1
#
_cell.length_a   1.000
_cell.length_b   1.000
_cell.length_c   1.000
_cell.angle_alpha   90.00
_cell.angle_beta   90.00
_cell.angle_gamma   90.00
#
_symmetry.space_group_name_H-M   'P 1'
#
loop_
_entity.id
_entity.type
_entity.pdbx_description
1 polymer ?
#
loop_
_entity_poly.entity_id
_entity_poly.type
_entity_poly.pdbx_seq_one_letter_code
_entity_poly.pdbx_strand_id
1 'polypeptide(L)'
;MTEILTISSIITPLVVGVTELVKGQIGRSKLLPISNVVTGILLSGLYSFSFVPQDLILYLWAGAIAGLAAGGLFDLGDHVMKLQESNKSN
;
A
#
# COMPACT_ATOMS: atom_id res chain seq x y z
N MET A 1 -0.60 -8.63 -18.19
CA MET A 1 -1.71 -8.20 -17.30
C MET A 1 -1.88 -9.15 -16.12
N THR A 2 -2.05 -10.44 -16.36
CA THR A 2 -2.11 -11.48 -15.29
C THR A 2 -0.93 -11.40 -14.34
N GLU A 3 0.30 -11.27 -14.87
CA GLU A 3 1.53 -11.18 -14.06
C GLU A 3 1.57 -9.99 -13.10
N ILE A 4 1.16 -8.80 -13.56
CA ILE A 4 1.11 -7.59 -12.72
C ILE A 4 0.18 -7.82 -11.51
N LEU A 5 -1.00 -8.39 -11.77
CA LEU A 5 -1.99 -8.64 -10.73
C LEU A 5 -1.57 -9.76 -9.77
N THR A 6 -0.91 -10.80 -10.28
CA THR A 6 -0.34 -11.86 -9.44
C THR A 6 0.74 -11.33 -8.51
N ILE A 7 1.72 -10.58 -9.03
CA ILE A 7 2.79 -9.96 -8.24
C ILE A 7 2.20 -8.98 -7.23
N SER A 8 1.25 -8.15 -7.68
CA SER A 8 0.57 -7.18 -6.81
C SER A 8 -0.14 -7.87 -5.64
N SER A 9 -0.88 -8.95 -5.89
CA SER A 9 -1.60 -9.68 -4.83
C SER A 9 -0.65 -10.28 -3.80
N ILE A 10 0.53 -10.75 -4.24
CA ILE A 10 1.56 -11.31 -3.34
C ILE A 10 2.22 -10.21 -2.51
N ILE A 11 2.52 -9.05 -3.10
CA ILE A 11 3.26 -7.98 -2.43
C ILE A 11 2.38 -7.02 -1.64
N THR A 12 1.07 -6.99 -1.88
CA THR A 12 0.11 -6.10 -1.19
C THR A 12 0.19 -6.19 0.35
N PRO A 13 0.21 -7.38 0.98
CA PRO A 13 0.32 -7.48 2.44
C PRO A 13 1.60 -6.86 2.98
N LEU A 14 2.72 -7.02 2.26
CA LEU A 14 4.00 -6.42 2.59
C LEU A 14 3.93 -4.89 2.48
N VAL A 15 3.34 -4.37 1.39
CA VAL A 15 3.16 -2.93 1.20
C VAL A 15 2.27 -2.33 2.28
N VAL A 16 1.18 -3.02 2.67
CA VAL A 16 0.30 -2.61 3.79
C VAL A 16 1.09 -2.53 5.09
N GLY A 17 1.86 -3.57 5.43
CA GLY A 17 2.63 -3.59 6.68
C GLY A 17 3.71 -2.50 6.75
N VAL A 18 4.48 -2.30 5.67
CA VAL A 18 5.49 -1.22 5.63
C VAL A 18 4.83 0.14 5.69
N THR A 19 3.70 0.30 5.01
CA THR A 19 2.92 1.53 5.06
C THR A 19 2.46 1.86 6.48
N GLU A 20 2.01 0.87 7.26
CA GLU A 20 1.62 1.08 8.66
C GLU A 20 2.76 1.70 9.47
N LEU A 21 3.98 1.16 9.30
CA LEU A 21 5.17 1.68 9.97
C LEU A 21 5.47 3.13 9.55
N VAL A 22 5.36 3.43 8.26
CA VAL A 22 5.56 4.78 7.72
C VAL A 22 4.52 5.75 8.27
N LYS A 23 3.23 5.36 8.30
CA LYS A 23 2.15 6.17 8.87
C LYS A 23 2.31 6.41 10.36
N GLY A 24 2.78 5.41 11.10
CA GLY A 24 3.10 5.52 12.52
C GLY A 24 4.18 6.57 12.81
N GLN A 25 5.06 6.87 11.85
CA GLN A 25 6.13 7.85 11.98
C GLN A 25 5.75 9.26 11.46
N ILE A 26 4.92 9.36 10.41
CA ILE A 26 4.67 10.64 9.69
C ILE A 26 3.42 11.39 10.20
N GLY A 27 2.58 10.74 11.00
CA GLY A 27 1.35 11.35 11.52
C GLY A 27 0.23 11.45 10.47
N ARG A 28 -1.01 11.61 10.94
CA ARG A 28 -2.24 11.53 10.14
C ARG A 28 -2.40 12.78 9.24
N SER A 29 -1.64 12.85 8.14
CA SER A 29 -1.69 13.94 7.15
C SER A 29 -2.62 13.63 5.97
N LYS A 30 -3.08 14.64 5.23
CA LYS A 30 -3.94 14.46 4.03
C LYS A 30 -3.23 13.73 2.87
N LEU A 31 -1.94 13.43 3.01
CA LEU A 31 -1.07 12.77 2.02
C LEU A 31 -0.94 11.24 2.20
N LEU A 32 -1.69 10.66 3.15
CA LEU A 32 -1.66 9.22 3.45
C LEU A 32 -1.89 8.28 2.24
N PRO A 33 -2.73 8.60 1.24
CA PRO A 33 -2.88 7.72 0.07
C PRO A 33 -1.65 7.74 -0.83
N ILE A 34 -1.02 8.91 -0.96
CA ILE A 34 0.16 9.11 -1.82
C ILE A 34 1.37 8.39 -1.21
N SER A 35 1.52 8.42 0.12
CA SER A 35 2.61 7.71 0.78
C SER A 35 2.57 6.20 0.48
N ASN A 36 1.37 5.60 0.44
CA ASN A 36 1.24 4.16 0.19
C ASN A 36 1.70 3.77 -1.21
N VAL A 37 1.35 4.58 -2.21
CA VAL A 37 1.77 4.35 -3.60
C VAL A 37 3.27 4.51 -3.73
N VAL A 38 3.83 5.56 -3.14
CA VAL A 38 5.28 5.80 -3.13
C VAL A 38 6.02 4.66 -2.44
N THR A 39 5.53 4.20 -1.27
CA THR A 39 6.10 3.06 -0.56
C THR A 39 6.01 1.76 -1.38
N GLY A 40 4.88 1.50 -2.03
CA GLY A 40 4.70 0.34 -2.89
C GLY A 40 5.65 0.32 -4.09
N ILE A 41 5.81 1.45 -4.78
CA ILE A 41 6.72 1.61 -5.91
C ILE A 41 8.19 1.50 -5.46
N LEU A 42 8.56 2.12 -4.33
CA LEU A 42 9.92 2.04 -3.81
C LEU A 42 10.29 0.61 -3.41
N LEU A 43 9.39 -0.08 -2.68
CA LEU A 43 9.62 -1.47 -2.27
C LEU A 43 9.77 -2.39 -3.47
N SER A 44 8.83 -2.34 -4.41
CA SER A 44 8.86 -3.23 -5.57
C SER A 44 10.02 -2.89 -6.52
N GLY A 45 10.33 -1.60 -6.68
CA GLY A 45 11.45 -1.11 -7.46
C GLY A 45 12.79 -1.55 -6.89
N LEU A 46 13.01 -1.40 -5.58
CA LEU A 46 14.23 -1.87 -4.91
C LEU A 46 14.38 -3.39 -5.01
N TYR A 47 13.29 -4.13 -4.81
CA TYR A 47 13.30 -5.59 -4.94
C TYR A 47 13.68 -6.03 -6.35
N SER A 48 12.98 -5.50 -7.36
CA SER A 48 13.25 -5.89 -8.75
C SER A 48 14.61 -5.44 -9.23
N PHE A 49 15.08 -4.26 -8.82
CA PHE A 49 16.43 -3.80 -9.14
C PHE A 49 17.51 -4.76 -8.59
N SER A 50 17.29 -5.34 -7.41
CA SER A 50 18.26 -6.25 -6.78
C SER A 50 18.17 -7.70 -7.27
N PHE A 51 16.98 -8.20 -7.60
CA PHE A 51 16.76 -9.64 -7.88
C PHE A 51 16.35 -9.94 -9.31
N VAL A 52 15.54 -9.09 -9.93
CA VAL A 52 14.88 -9.39 -11.22
C VAL A 52 14.85 -8.12 -12.09
N PRO A 53 16.01 -7.60 -12.54
CA PRO A 53 16.10 -6.30 -13.20
C PRO A 53 15.41 -6.26 -14.57
N GLN A 54 15.25 -7.41 -15.22
CA GLN A 54 14.53 -7.53 -16.49
C GLN A 54 13.02 -7.21 -16.38
N ASP A 55 12.43 -7.39 -15.19
CA ASP A 55 11.00 -7.19 -14.95
C ASP A 55 10.72 -5.91 -14.14
N LEU A 56 11.66 -4.96 -14.13
CA LEU A 56 11.59 -3.73 -13.33
C LEU A 56 10.30 -2.94 -13.55
N ILE A 57 9.91 -2.75 -14.81
CA ILE A 57 8.69 -2.02 -15.16
C ILE A 57 7.45 -2.75 -14.64
N LEU A 58 7.42 -4.09 -14.75
CA LEU A 58 6.33 -4.93 -14.26
C LEU A 58 6.17 -4.83 -12.74
N TYR A 59 7.28 -4.88 -11.99
CA TYR A 59 7.27 -4.76 -10.54
C TYR A 59 6.91 -3.35 -10.06
N LEU A 60 7.37 -2.30 -10.76
CA LEU A 60 6.98 -0.92 -10.45
C LEU A 60 5.46 -0.74 -10.57
N TRP A 61 4.85 -1.25 -11.66
CA TRP A 61 3.39 -1.23 -11.83
C TRP A 61 2.64 -2.08 -10.80
N ALA A 62 3.16 -3.27 -10.49
CA ALA A 62 2.57 -4.12 -9.45
C ALA A 62 2.62 -3.44 -8.07
N GLY A 63 3.73 -2.78 -7.74
CA GLY A 63 3.90 -2.00 -6.51
C GLY A 63 2.99 -0.78 -6.44
N ALA A 64 2.78 -0.07 -7.55
CA ALA A 64 1.84 1.04 -7.62
C ALA A 64 0.39 0.57 -7.32
N ILE A 65 -0.04 -0.53 -7.94
CA ILE A 65 -1.38 -1.11 -7.72
C ILE A 65 -1.52 -1.60 -6.27
N ALA A 66 -0.50 -2.26 -5.74
CA ALA A 66 -0.46 -2.70 -4.35
C ALA A 66 -0.54 -1.52 -3.37
N GLY A 67 0.14 -0.42 -3.65
CA GLY A 67 0.09 0.81 -2.86
C GLY A 67 -1.29 1.48 -2.88
N LEU A 68 -1.96 1.52 -4.04
CA LEU A 68 -3.35 2.00 -4.15
C LEU A 68 -4.31 1.09 -3.38
N ALA A 69 -4.15 -0.23 -3.48
CA ALA A 69 -4.95 -1.21 -2.73
C ALA A 69 -4.78 -1.02 -1.22
N ALA A 70 -3.53 -0.85 -0.76
CA ALA A 70 -3.24 -0.53 0.63
C ALA A 70 -3.95 0.76 1.07
N GLY A 71 -3.86 1.83 0.27
CA GLY A 71 -4.53 3.11 0.52
C GLY A 71 -6.03 2.96 0.78
N GLY A 72 -6.74 2.28 -0.14
CA GLY A 72 -8.16 2.02 0.01
C GLY A 72 -8.51 1.16 1.23
N LEU A 73 -7.67 0.18 1.56
CA LEU A 73 -7.87 -0.68 2.73
C LEU A 73 -7.74 0.09 4.05
N PHE A 74 -6.80 1.05 4.13
CA PHE A 74 -6.65 1.92 5.29
C PHE A 74 -7.82 2.90 5.44
N ASP A 75 -8.24 3.54 4.36
CA ASP A 75 -9.37 4.47 4.40
C ASP A 75 -10.65 3.74 4.85
N LEU A 76 -10.84 2.50 4.39
CA LEU A 76 -11.93 1.65 4.84
C LEU A 76 -11.82 1.32 6.34
N GLY A 77 -10.64 0.94 6.83
CA GLY A 77 -10.40 0.67 8.25
C GLY A 77 -10.71 1.88 9.14
N ASP A 78 -10.26 3.07 8.73
CA ASP A 78 -10.52 4.33 9.45
C ASP A 78 -12.02 4.68 9.47
N HIS A 79 -12.74 4.43 8.37
CA HIS A 79 -14.20 4.64 8.31
C HIS A 79 -14.96 3.67 9.22
N VAL A 80 -14.59 2.39 9.24
CA VAL A 80 -15.22 1.37 10.11
C VAL A 80 -15.03 1.73 11.59
N MET A 81 -13.83 2.18 11.99
CA MET A 81 -13.56 2.56 13.37
C MET A 81 -14.40 3.76 13.82
N LYS A 82 -14.51 4.80 12.98
CA LYS A 82 -15.37 5.97 13.25
C LYS A 82 -16.85 5.62 13.41
N LEU A 83 -17.35 4.68 12.60
CA LEU A 83 -18.74 4.22 12.71
C LEU A 83 -19.00 3.50 14.04
N GLN A 84 -18.02 2.71 14.54
CA GLN A 84 -18.14 2.06 15.84
C GLN A 84 -18.14 3.06 17.00
N GLU A 85 -17.30 4.09 16.96
CA GLU A 85 -17.28 5.15 17.97
C GLU A 85 -18.61 5.91 18.04
N SER A 86 -19.20 6.24 16.87
CA SER A 86 -20.50 6.89 16.78
C SER A 86 -21.64 6.03 17.38
N ASN A 87 -21.65 4.72 17.11
CA ASN A 87 -22.68 3.82 17.62
C ASN A 87 -22.59 3.62 19.15
N LYS A 88 -21.41 3.78 19.74
CA LYS A 88 -21.20 3.63 21.19
C LYS A 88 -21.64 4.87 22.00
N SER A 89 -21.91 5.98 21.31
CA SER A 89 -22.32 7.27 21.90
C SER A 89 -23.84 7.51 21.87
N ASN A 90 -24.62 6.62 21.25
CA ASN A 90 -26.09 6.60 21.29
C ASN A 90 -26.60 5.52 22.26
#